data_AF-A0A2V1E104-F1
#
_entry.id   AF-A0A2V1E104-F1
#
_cell.length_a   1.000
_cell.length_b   1.000
_cell.length_c   1.000
_cell.angle_alpha   90.00
_cell.angle_beta   90.00
_cell.angle_gamma   90.00
#
_symmetry.space_group_name_H-M   'P 1'
#
loop_
_entity.id
_entity.type
_entity.pdbx_description
1 polymer ?
#
loop_
_entity_poly.entity_id
_entity_poly.type
_entity_poly.pdbx_seq_one_letter_code
_entity_poly.pdbx_strand_id
1 'polypeptide(L)'
;MNWGSSSDLAIDVYLFKSYSIGQATLISGCLANVPQLLLSFGYFILNNLCTVMANAEEWNNMSRTRKGLRVTDPKGDQRSTYFLQLPYRYSLPLMTTSSILHWLLSQSFFLVRIDYNKLDEVSIFETATCGFSLSSFYVTISVWFCLLCAVGVAGLKKLRIRMPVAASCSLAISAACHRDPSEVGVQFSKVQWGVMKFSVEEGVPHCSFSAQPVKKPKVGTRYL
;
A
#
# COMPACT_ATOMS: atom_id res chain seq x y z
N MET A 1 -9.90 18.17 -29.70
CA MET A 1 -10.13 17.58 -28.36
C MET A 1 -9.05 18.16 -27.47
N ASN A 2 -9.41 19.10 -26.60
CA ASN A 2 -8.45 19.75 -25.72
C ASN A 2 -8.16 18.80 -24.55
N TRP A 3 -6.89 18.43 -24.36
CA TRP A 3 -6.44 17.51 -23.32
C TRP A 3 -5.63 18.25 -22.27
N GLY A 4 -5.80 17.86 -21.01
CA GLY A 4 -4.98 18.35 -19.92
C GLY A 4 -5.13 19.85 -19.68
N SER A 5 -3.99 20.50 -19.41
CA SER A 5 -3.93 21.96 -19.20
C SER A 5 -4.28 22.81 -20.42
N SER A 6 -4.46 22.20 -21.60
CA SER A 6 -4.97 22.88 -22.79
C SER A 6 -6.50 22.95 -22.84
N SER A 7 -7.21 22.40 -21.85
CA SER A 7 -8.68 22.50 -21.73
C SER A 7 -9.12 23.93 -21.43
N ASP A 8 -10.13 24.41 -22.14
CA ASP A 8 -10.73 25.74 -21.91
C ASP A 8 -11.77 25.74 -20.79
N LEU A 9 -12.06 24.55 -20.21
CA LEU A 9 -13.01 24.46 -19.11
C LEU A 9 -12.38 24.98 -17.83
N ALA A 10 -13.00 26.00 -17.25
CA ALA A 10 -12.69 26.48 -15.91
C ALA A 10 -13.89 26.22 -14.99
N ILE A 11 -13.60 25.90 -13.73
CA ILE A 11 -14.62 25.90 -12.68
C ILE A 11 -14.98 27.37 -12.45
N ASP A 12 -16.18 27.75 -12.93
CA ASP A 12 -16.52 29.14 -13.27
C ASP A 12 -16.51 30.12 -12.08
N VAL A 13 -16.20 31.36 -12.43
CA VAL A 13 -15.64 32.49 -11.67
C VAL A 13 -16.64 33.19 -10.74
N TYR A 14 -17.90 32.74 -10.67
CA TYR A 14 -18.92 33.39 -9.85
C TYR A 14 -18.72 33.23 -8.33
N LEU A 15 -18.01 32.18 -7.88
CA LEU A 15 -17.65 32.00 -6.47
C LEU A 15 -16.52 32.95 -6.01
N PHE A 16 -15.66 33.39 -6.94
CA PHE A 16 -14.42 34.11 -6.61
C PHE A 16 -14.44 35.59 -6.98
N LYS A 17 -15.51 36.08 -7.63
CA LYS A 17 -15.65 37.48 -8.06
C LYS A 17 -15.59 38.49 -6.90
N SER A 18 -15.87 38.04 -5.68
CA SER A 18 -15.80 38.85 -4.44
C SER A 18 -14.49 38.70 -3.66
N TYR A 19 -13.58 37.80 -4.07
CA TYR A 19 -12.32 37.52 -3.37
C TYR A 19 -11.16 38.32 -3.96
N SER A 20 -10.16 38.66 -3.13
CA SER A 20 -8.91 39.21 -3.64
C SER A 20 -8.17 38.18 -4.50
N ILE A 21 -7.31 38.63 -5.41
CA ILE A 21 -6.56 37.72 -6.30
C ILE A 21 -5.71 36.69 -5.53
N GLY A 22 -5.13 37.10 -4.40
CA GLY A 22 -4.37 36.20 -3.52
C GLY A 22 -5.27 35.12 -2.91
N GLN A 23 -6.48 35.48 -2.47
CA GLN A 23 -7.45 34.51 -1.94
C GLN A 23 -7.96 33.57 -3.04
N ALA A 24 -8.29 34.09 -4.22
CA ALA A 24 -8.74 33.28 -5.35
C ALA A 24 -7.66 32.29 -5.81
N THR A 25 -6.39 32.71 -5.79
CA THR A 25 -5.23 31.85 -6.09
C THR A 25 -5.07 30.74 -5.06
N LEU A 26 -5.16 31.08 -3.76
CA LEU A 26 -5.07 30.09 -2.68
C LEU A 26 -6.20 29.08 -2.76
N ILE A 27 -7.45 29.52 -2.93
CA ILE A 27 -8.60 28.61 -2.97
C ILE A 27 -8.55 27.73 -4.22
N SER A 28 -8.23 28.29 -5.39
CA SER A 28 -8.09 27.51 -6.63
C SER A 28 -6.94 26.52 -6.54
N GLY A 29 -5.82 26.90 -5.93
CA GLY A 29 -4.69 26.02 -5.64
C GLY A 29 -5.09 24.88 -4.71
N CYS A 30 -5.83 25.16 -3.64
CA CYS A 30 -6.38 24.12 -2.77
C CYS A 30 -7.32 23.19 -3.53
N LEU A 31 -8.23 23.73 -4.34
CA LEU A 31 -9.19 22.95 -5.12
C LEU A 31 -8.50 22.00 -6.11
N ALA A 32 -7.43 22.45 -6.76
CA ALA A 32 -6.63 21.61 -7.65
C ALA A 32 -5.85 20.49 -6.90
N ASN A 33 -5.49 20.72 -5.64
CA ASN A 33 -4.66 19.78 -4.85
C ASN A 33 -5.44 18.86 -3.90
N VAL A 34 -6.67 19.20 -3.51
CA VAL A 34 -7.51 18.31 -2.67
C VAL A 34 -7.68 16.92 -3.31
N PRO A 35 -7.98 16.79 -4.61
CA PRO A 35 -8.03 15.48 -5.27
C PRO A 35 -6.69 14.72 -5.18
N GLN A 36 -5.56 15.42 -5.28
CA GLN A 36 -4.22 14.81 -5.15
C GLN A 36 -4.01 14.23 -3.75
N LEU A 37 -4.45 14.93 -2.71
CA LEU A 37 -4.40 14.42 -1.33
C LEU A 37 -5.28 13.18 -1.15
N LEU A 38 -6.50 13.19 -1.70
CA LEU A 38 -7.39 12.03 -1.66
C LEU A 38 -6.76 10.81 -2.36
N LEU A 39 -6.10 11.03 -3.51
CA LEU A 39 -5.39 9.97 -4.22
C LEU A 39 -4.23 9.40 -3.38
N SER A 40 -3.49 10.23 -2.66
CA SER A 40 -2.43 9.79 -1.73
C SER A 40 -2.98 8.93 -0.59
N PHE A 41 -4.11 9.31 0.02
CA PHE A 41 -4.78 8.47 1.02
C PHE A 41 -5.21 7.12 0.43
N GLY A 42 -5.76 7.13 -0.80
CA GLY A 42 -6.07 5.90 -1.53
C GLY A 42 -4.85 5.00 -1.74
N TYR A 43 -3.70 5.59 -2.11
CA TYR A 43 -2.43 4.86 -2.21
C TYR A 43 -2.04 4.21 -0.89
N PHE A 44 -2.08 4.93 0.24
CA PHE A 44 -1.75 4.35 1.54
C PHE A 44 -2.65 3.18 1.92
N ILE A 45 -3.96 3.28 1.64
CA ILE A 45 -4.92 2.19 1.89
C ILE A 45 -4.58 0.96 1.03
N LEU A 46 -4.35 1.14 -0.27
CA LEU A 46 -4.00 0.05 -1.18
C LEU A 46 -2.64 -0.57 -0.83
N ASN A 47 -1.65 0.25 -0.46
CA ASN A 47 -0.34 -0.20 -0.01
C ASN A 47 -0.45 -1.06 1.24
N ASN A 48 -1.25 -0.62 2.23
CA ASN A 48 -1.51 -1.39 3.44
C ASN A 48 -2.19 -2.73 3.12
N LEU A 49 -3.23 -2.73 2.26
CA LEU A 49 -3.93 -3.94 1.86
C LEU A 49 -2.98 -4.95 1.18
N CYS A 50 -2.17 -4.50 0.22
CA CYS A 50 -1.15 -5.35 -0.42
C CYS A 50 -0.11 -5.88 0.59
N THR A 51 0.26 -5.07 1.58
CA THR A 51 1.19 -5.47 2.64
C THR A 51 0.61 -6.57 3.51
N VAL A 52 -0.65 -6.44 3.95
CA VAL A 52 -1.34 -7.48 4.71
C VAL A 52 -1.44 -8.78 3.91
N MET A 53 -1.82 -8.71 2.63
CA MET A 53 -1.89 -9.89 1.76
C MET A 53 -0.52 -10.57 1.60
N ALA A 54 0.54 -9.79 1.34
CA ALA A 54 1.89 -10.31 1.18
C ALA A 54 2.43 -10.93 2.48
N ASN A 55 2.17 -10.30 3.62
CA ASN A 55 2.56 -10.81 4.94
C ASN A 55 1.83 -12.11 5.27
N ALA A 56 0.52 -12.17 5.02
CA ALA A 56 -0.27 -13.39 5.22
C ALA A 56 0.22 -14.54 4.33
N GLU A 57 0.59 -14.27 3.08
CA GLU A 57 1.16 -15.26 2.17
C GLU A 57 2.54 -15.74 2.65
N GLU A 58 3.40 -14.83 3.11
CA GLU A 58 4.72 -15.19 3.62
C GLU A 58 4.64 -16.01 4.90
N TRP A 59 3.86 -15.55 5.87
CA TRP A 59 3.58 -16.25 7.13
C TRP A 59 3.09 -17.67 6.86
N ASN A 60 2.06 -17.80 6.02
CA ASN A 60 1.50 -19.10 5.65
C ASN A 60 2.51 -20.01 4.93
N ASN A 61 3.42 -19.44 4.13
CA ASN A 61 4.47 -20.20 3.46
C ASN A 61 5.53 -20.76 4.43
N MET A 62 5.71 -20.18 5.61
CA MET A 62 6.65 -20.71 6.61
C MET A 62 6.21 -22.06 7.21
N SER A 63 4.96 -22.49 6.99
CA SER A 63 4.52 -23.86 7.30
C SER A 63 4.97 -24.90 6.25
N ARG A 64 5.21 -24.44 5.00
CA ARG A 64 5.51 -25.32 3.86
C ARG A 64 7.01 -25.52 3.68
N THR A 65 7.79 -24.45 3.84
CA THR A 65 9.22 -24.42 3.52
C THR A 65 9.99 -23.79 4.66
N ARG A 66 11.16 -24.34 4.98
CA ARG A 66 12.13 -23.67 5.85
C ARG A 66 12.58 -22.34 5.25
N LYS A 67 12.55 -21.28 6.05
CA LYS A 67 12.99 -19.94 5.64
C LYS A 67 13.80 -19.29 6.76
N GLY A 68 14.84 -18.56 6.37
CA GLY A 68 15.54 -17.65 7.29
C GLY A 68 14.67 -16.44 7.60
N LEU A 69 14.74 -15.96 8.84
CA LEU A 69 14.06 -14.75 9.30
C LEU A 69 14.59 -13.54 8.54
N ARG A 70 13.70 -12.58 8.22
CA ARG A 70 14.11 -11.31 7.63
C ARG A 70 14.39 -10.30 8.73
N VAL A 71 15.60 -9.77 8.78
CA VAL A 71 16.05 -8.79 9.78
C VAL A 71 16.89 -7.72 9.12
N THR A 72 17.03 -6.57 9.79
CA THR A 72 17.81 -5.44 9.26
C THR A 72 19.31 -5.72 9.24
N ASP A 73 19.83 -6.41 10.25
CA ASP A 73 21.24 -6.81 10.38
C ASP A 73 21.34 -8.36 10.41
N PRO A 74 21.45 -9.02 9.25
CA PRO A 74 21.37 -10.48 9.17
C PRO A 74 22.64 -11.18 9.65
N LYS A 75 22.46 -12.25 10.43
CA LYS A 75 23.51 -13.17 10.88
C LYS A 75 23.15 -14.61 10.53
N GLY A 76 24.14 -15.40 10.10
CA GLY A 76 23.94 -16.79 9.71
C GLY A 76 23.05 -16.94 8.47
N ASP A 77 21.99 -17.76 8.56
CA ASP A 77 21.02 -18.03 7.48
C ASP A 77 19.89 -16.99 7.37
N GLN A 78 19.94 -15.92 8.18
CA GLN A 78 18.97 -14.83 8.11
C GLN A 78 19.05 -14.08 6.78
N ARG A 79 17.94 -13.46 6.39
CA ARG A 79 17.83 -12.68 5.16
C ARG A 79 17.75 -11.20 5.51
N SER A 80 18.37 -10.35 4.72
CA SER A 80 18.16 -8.90 4.85
C SER A 80 16.71 -8.53 4.48
N THR A 81 16.23 -7.42 5.02
CA THR A 81 14.96 -6.81 4.62
C THR A 81 15.07 -6.20 3.22
N TYR A 82 13.93 -6.05 2.56
CA TYR A 82 13.87 -5.25 1.34
C TYR A 82 14.03 -3.76 1.70
N PHE A 83 14.58 -2.96 0.79
CA PHE A 83 14.60 -1.49 0.95
C PHE A 83 13.17 -0.92 1.00
N LEU A 84 12.25 -1.52 0.23
CA LEU A 84 10.81 -1.26 0.30
C LEU A 84 10.13 -2.29 1.20
N GLN A 85 9.27 -1.87 2.14
CA GLN A 85 8.56 -2.77 3.08
C GLN A 85 7.80 -3.91 2.40
N LEU A 86 7.32 -3.68 1.17
CA LEU A 86 6.54 -4.61 0.37
C LEU A 86 7.41 -5.24 -0.75
N PRO A 87 7.29 -6.55 -1.02
CA PRO A 87 8.03 -7.21 -2.10
C PRO A 87 7.85 -6.48 -3.43
N TYR A 88 8.94 -6.33 -4.21
CA TYR A 88 8.98 -5.55 -5.46
C TYR A 88 7.86 -5.88 -6.46
N ARG A 89 7.38 -7.14 -6.48
CA ARG A 89 6.25 -7.59 -7.32
C ARG A 89 4.92 -6.86 -7.03
N TYR A 90 4.74 -6.30 -5.84
CA TYR A 90 3.58 -5.49 -5.49
C TYR A 90 3.93 -4.00 -5.41
N SER A 91 5.09 -3.64 -4.85
CA SER A 91 5.45 -2.22 -4.65
C SER A 91 5.75 -1.50 -5.96
N LEU A 92 6.47 -2.12 -6.91
CA LEU A 92 6.78 -1.45 -8.18
C LEU A 92 5.52 -1.13 -8.99
N PRO A 93 4.61 -2.09 -9.29
CA PRO A 93 3.39 -1.76 -10.04
C PRO A 93 2.52 -0.72 -9.34
N LEU A 94 2.40 -0.80 -8.01
CA LEU A 94 1.59 0.13 -7.23
C LEU A 94 2.18 1.56 -7.26
N MET A 95 3.50 1.70 -7.05
CA MET A 95 4.18 2.99 -7.12
C MET A 95 4.11 3.59 -8.52
N THR A 96 4.43 2.81 -9.56
CA THR A 96 4.37 3.29 -10.95
C THR A 96 2.96 3.75 -11.32
N THR A 97 1.93 2.96 -10.99
CA THR A 97 0.54 3.32 -11.29
C THR A 97 0.10 4.55 -10.50
N SER A 98 0.49 4.66 -9.23
CA SER A 98 0.21 5.84 -8.41
C SER A 98 0.88 7.10 -8.99
N SER A 99 2.15 7.04 -9.41
CA SER A 99 2.83 8.16 -10.06
C SER A 99 2.11 8.59 -11.35
N ILE A 100 1.67 7.62 -12.17
CA ILE A 100 0.89 7.90 -13.38
C ILE A 100 -0.44 8.56 -13.02
N LEU A 101 -1.15 8.06 -12.01
CA LEU A 101 -2.42 8.63 -11.56
C LEU A 101 -2.26 10.06 -11.04
N HIS A 102 -1.21 10.36 -10.27
CA HIS A 102 -0.93 11.72 -9.81
C HIS A 102 -0.66 12.67 -10.97
N TRP A 103 0.09 12.21 -11.97
CA TRP A 103 0.34 12.96 -13.19
C TRP A 103 -0.93 13.18 -14.03
N LEU A 104 -1.76 12.15 -14.24
CA LEU A 104 -3.03 12.29 -14.94
C LEU A 104 -4.01 13.21 -14.19
N LEU A 105 -3.99 13.16 -12.87
CA LEU A 105 -4.84 14.01 -12.04
C LEU A 105 -4.40 15.48 -12.09
N SER A 106 -3.11 15.78 -12.27
CA SER A 106 -2.63 17.16 -12.50
C SER A 106 -3.00 17.69 -13.89
N GLN A 107 -3.24 16.79 -14.85
CA GLN A 107 -3.85 17.14 -16.14
C GLN A 107 -5.38 17.32 -16.01
N SER A 108 -6.01 16.71 -15.00
CA SER A 108 -7.46 16.80 -14.80
C SER A 108 -7.86 18.05 -14.04
N PHE A 109 -7.10 18.43 -13.01
CA PHE A 109 -7.28 19.65 -12.21
C PHE A 109 -5.97 20.43 -12.19
N PHE A 110 -6.01 21.70 -12.61
CA PHE A 110 -4.83 22.55 -12.69
C PHE A 110 -5.16 23.99 -12.33
N LEU A 111 -4.21 24.71 -11.74
CA LEU A 111 -4.37 26.14 -11.45
C LEU A 111 -4.14 26.94 -12.74
N VAL A 112 -5.07 27.82 -13.07
CA VAL A 112 -4.96 28.78 -14.18
C VAL A 112 -4.90 30.18 -13.59
N ARG A 113 -3.81 30.89 -13.86
CA ARG A 113 -3.69 32.32 -13.56
C ARG A 113 -3.51 33.07 -14.88
N ILE A 114 -4.35 34.08 -15.10
CA ILE A 114 -4.29 34.93 -16.28
C ILE A 114 -4.07 36.37 -15.81
N ASP A 115 -2.98 36.96 -16.27
CA ASP A 115 -2.63 38.36 -16.02
C ASP A 115 -2.79 39.14 -17.34
N TYR A 116 -3.81 39.99 -17.44
CA TYR A 116 -4.05 40.82 -18.63
C TYR A 116 -3.37 42.18 -18.46
N ASN A 117 -2.34 42.45 -19.26
CA ASN A 117 -1.74 43.77 -19.39
C ASN A 117 -2.29 44.47 -20.63
N LYS A 118 -3.17 45.46 -20.44
CA LYS A 118 -3.65 46.32 -21.53
C LYS A 118 -2.71 47.51 -21.65
N LEU A 119 -2.04 47.67 -22.79
CA LEU A 119 -1.00 48.70 -23.01
C LEU A 119 -1.49 50.16 -22.86
N ASP A 120 -2.81 50.41 -22.87
CA ASP A 120 -3.41 51.75 -22.85
C ASP A 120 -4.30 52.06 -21.63
N GLU A 121 -4.54 51.11 -20.72
CA GLU A 121 -5.31 51.35 -19.49
C GLU A 121 -4.53 50.84 -18.27
N VAL A 122 -4.45 51.66 -17.21
CA VAL A 122 -3.87 51.31 -15.90
C VAL A 122 -4.79 50.32 -15.14
N SER A 123 -5.37 49.34 -15.83
CA SER A 123 -6.21 48.31 -15.25
C SER A 123 -5.61 46.94 -15.54
N ILE A 124 -4.89 46.41 -14.55
CA ILE A 124 -4.41 45.03 -14.55
C ILE A 124 -5.61 44.17 -14.13
N PHE A 125 -6.14 43.39 -15.06
CA PHE A 125 -7.13 42.35 -14.73
C PHE A 125 -6.38 41.05 -14.47
N GLU A 126 -6.30 40.66 -13.19
CA GLU A 126 -5.76 39.36 -12.78
C GLU A 126 -6.91 38.43 -12.43
N THR A 127 -6.88 37.18 -12.90
CA THR A 127 -7.86 36.16 -12.52
C THR A 127 -7.15 34.84 -12.26
N ALA A 128 -7.48 34.22 -11.13
CA ALA A 128 -7.03 32.88 -10.77
C ALA A 128 -8.25 31.97 -10.66
N THR A 129 -8.20 30.82 -11.33
CA THR A 129 -9.26 29.82 -11.33
C THR A 129 -8.69 28.40 -11.37
N CYS A 130 -9.53 27.41 -11.08
CA CYS A 130 -9.20 26.00 -11.24
C CYS A 130 -9.68 25.53 -12.61
N GLY A 131 -8.74 25.19 -13.50
CA GLY A 131 -9.00 24.56 -14.77
C GLY A 131 -9.34 23.08 -14.60
N PHE A 132 -10.23 22.58 -15.46
CA PHE A 132 -10.71 21.21 -15.45
C PHE A 132 -10.68 20.59 -16.85
N SER A 133 -10.24 19.34 -16.94
CA SER A 133 -10.20 18.57 -18.20
C SER A 133 -11.00 17.28 -18.06
N LEU A 134 -12.16 17.21 -18.72
CA LEU A 134 -13.02 16.02 -18.70
C LEU A 134 -12.31 14.79 -19.29
N SER A 135 -11.59 14.95 -20.41
CA SER A 135 -10.92 13.82 -21.07
C SER A 135 -9.84 13.21 -20.18
N SER A 136 -9.03 14.06 -19.52
CA SER A 136 -8.00 13.62 -18.58
C SER A 136 -8.63 12.99 -17.35
N PHE A 137 -9.76 13.53 -16.88
CA PHE A 137 -10.49 13.00 -15.73
C PHE A 137 -11.05 11.60 -15.99
N TYR A 138 -11.66 11.35 -17.15
CA TYR A 138 -12.16 10.02 -17.52
C TYR A 138 -11.05 8.99 -17.59
N VAL A 139 -9.89 9.35 -18.16
CA VAL A 139 -8.72 8.45 -18.20
C VAL A 139 -8.19 8.19 -16.79
N THR A 140 -8.12 9.21 -15.94
CA THR A 140 -7.70 9.07 -14.54
C THR A 140 -8.61 8.10 -13.78
N ILE A 141 -9.94 8.27 -13.88
CA ILE A 141 -10.91 7.37 -13.25
C ILE A 141 -10.77 5.95 -13.78
N SER A 142 -10.61 5.78 -15.09
CA SER A 142 -10.49 4.46 -15.71
C SER A 142 -9.26 3.71 -15.19
N VAL A 143 -8.10 4.38 -15.13
CA VAL A 143 -6.86 3.79 -14.59
C VAL A 143 -7.00 3.47 -13.10
N TRP A 144 -7.63 4.36 -12.32
CA TRP A 144 -7.85 4.14 -10.89
C TRP A 144 -8.79 2.95 -10.64
N PHE A 145 -9.87 2.83 -11.41
CA PHE A 145 -10.78 1.70 -11.35
C PHE A 145 -10.10 0.39 -11.73
N CYS A 146 -9.28 0.37 -12.80
CA CYS A 146 -8.50 -0.80 -13.17
C CYS A 146 -7.55 -1.25 -12.04
N LEU A 147 -6.90 -0.31 -11.36
CA LEU A 147 -6.06 -0.61 -10.20
C LEU A 147 -6.88 -1.23 -9.06
N LEU A 148 -8.04 -0.68 -8.73
CA LEU A 148 -8.93 -1.25 -7.72
C LEU A 148 -9.40 -2.66 -8.08
N CYS A 149 -9.77 -2.90 -9.34
CA CYS A 149 -10.13 -4.23 -9.81
C CYS A 149 -8.97 -5.21 -9.69
N ALA A 150 -7.75 -4.82 -10.08
CA ALA A 150 -6.56 -5.66 -10.00
C ALA A 150 -6.25 -6.06 -8.55
N VAL A 151 -6.28 -5.09 -7.62
CA VAL A 151 -6.07 -5.33 -6.18
C VAL A 151 -7.21 -6.16 -5.59
N GLY A 152 -8.46 -5.87 -5.96
CA GLY A 152 -9.64 -6.62 -5.53
C GLY A 152 -9.60 -8.08 -5.96
N VAL A 153 -9.28 -8.35 -7.24
CA VAL A 153 -9.08 -9.72 -7.76
C VAL A 153 -7.95 -10.42 -7.03
N ALA A 154 -6.85 -9.72 -6.73
CA ALA A 154 -5.76 -10.28 -5.92
C ALA A 154 -6.23 -10.64 -4.50
N GLY A 155 -7.06 -9.79 -3.87
CA GLY A 155 -7.63 -10.03 -2.54
C GLY A 155 -8.66 -11.15 -2.48
N LEU A 156 -9.39 -11.40 -3.57
CA LEU A 156 -10.32 -12.53 -3.69
C LEU A 156 -9.61 -13.88 -3.85
N LYS A 157 -8.29 -13.91 -4.14
CA LYS A 157 -7.55 -15.17 -4.24
C LYS A 157 -7.53 -15.87 -2.88
N LYS A 158 -8.21 -17.03 -2.81
CA LYS A 158 -8.30 -17.83 -1.59
C LYS A 158 -6.91 -18.25 -1.10
N LEU A 159 -6.51 -17.73 0.06
CA LEU A 159 -5.33 -18.20 0.77
C LEU A 159 -5.61 -19.58 1.35
N ARG A 160 -4.87 -20.61 0.91
CA ARG A 160 -4.91 -21.93 1.55
C ARG A 160 -4.23 -21.85 2.91
N ILE A 161 -5.01 -21.65 3.96
CA ILE A 161 -4.55 -21.54 5.35
C ILE A 161 -3.88 -22.86 5.77
N ARG A 162 -2.63 -22.78 6.20
CA ARG A 162 -1.80 -23.90 6.69
C ARG A 162 -1.19 -23.60 8.05
N MET A 163 -1.19 -22.33 8.43
CA MET A 163 -0.74 -21.80 9.70
C MET A 163 -1.83 -20.84 10.20
N PRO A 164 -2.10 -20.78 11.52
CA PRO A 164 -3.00 -19.79 12.08
C PRO A 164 -2.61 -18.37 11.64
N VAL A 165 -3.59 -17.60 11.17
CA VAL A 165 -3.35 -16.24 10.70
C VAL A 165 -3.04 -15.38 11.91
N ALA A 166 -1.81 -14.88 12.01
CA ALA A 166 -1.42 -14.02 13.13
C ALA A 166 -1.92 -12.58 12.99
N ALA A 167 -2.28 -12.12 11.77
CA ALA A 167 -2.76 -10.76 11.48
C ALA A 167 -1.93 -9.64 12.16
N SER A 168 -0.61 -9.84 12.28
CA SER A 168 0.31 -8.94 13.00
C SER A 168 0.08 -8.81 14.51
N CYS A 169 -0.73 -9.68 15.12
CA CYS A 169 -0.90 -9.78 16.57
C CYS A 169 0.38 -10.33 17.20
N SER A 170 1.02 -9.53 18.05
CA SER A 170 2.24 -9.92 18.76
C SER A 170 2.03 -11.16 19.63
N LEU A 171 0.85 -11.31 20.25
CA LEU A 171 0.50 -12.49 21.03
C LEU A 171 0.47 -13.76 20.17
N ALA A 172 -0.16 -13.70 18.99
CA ALA A 172 -0.22 -14.83 18.06
C ALA A 172 1.16 -15.19 17.48
N ILE A 173 1.99 -14.18 17.20
CA ILE A 173 3.37 -14.38 16.75
C ILE A 173 4.20 -15.01 17.89
N SER A 174 4.06 -14.52 19.11
CA SER A 174 4.77 -15.04 20.29
C SER A 174 4.41 -16.49 20.57
N ALA A 175 3.11 -16.84 20.51
CA ALA A 175 2.64 -18.21 20.65
C ALA A 175 3.27 -19.13 19.58
N ALA A 176 3.34 -18.68 18.32
CA ALA A 176 3.99 -19.44 17.25
C ALA A 176 5.52 -19.57 17.41
N CYS A 177 6.14 -18.71 18.23
CA CYS A 177 7.58 -18.71 18.53
C CYS A 177 7.90 -19.40 19.86
N HIS A 178 6.91 -19.91 20.61
CA HIS A 178 7.13 -20.58 21.88
C HIS A 178 7.78 -21.94 21.63
N ARG A 179 9.10 -21.99 21.77
CA ARG A 179 9.96 -23.08 21.30
C ARG A 179 10.45 -23.95 22.44
N ASP A 180 10.97 -25.12 22.09
CA ASP A 180 11.69 -25.98 23.03
C ASP A 180 12.97 -25.27 23.53
N PRO A 181 13.19 -25.17 24.86
CA PRO A 181 14.36 -24.52 25.45
C PRO A 181 15.69 -25.17 25.03
N SER A 182 15.69 -26.43 24.61
CA SER A 182 16.89 -27.17 24.19
C SER A 182 17.45 -26.72 22.84
N GLU A 183 16.63 -26.08 21.99
CA GLU A 183 17.12 -25.53 20.73
C GLU A 183 17.92 -24.24 21.00
N VAL A 184 19.16 -24.14 20.51
CA VAL A 184 20.01 -22.94 20.64
C VAL A 184 20.26 -22.34 19.26
N GLY A 185 20.28 -21.00 19.16
CA GLY A 185 20.63 -20.31 17.90
C GLY A 185 19.58 -20.41 16.78
N VAL A 186 18.33 -20.75 17.11
CA VAL A 186 17.22 -20.90 16.14
C VAL A 186 17.01 -19.64 15.31
N GLN A 187 17.19 -18.47 15.93
CA GLN A 187 17.04 -17.17 15.26
C GLN A 187 18.00 -16.99 14.07
N PHE A 188 19.18 -17.64 14.09
CA PHE A 188 20.19 -17.53 13.03
C PHE A 188 20.07 -18.62 11.97
N SER A 189 19.13 -19.55 12.14
CA SER A 189 18.94 -20.71 11.26
C SER A 189 17.65 -20.59 10.44
N LYS A 190 17.49 -21.47 9.43
CA LYS A 190 16.21 -21.56 8.69
C LYS A 190 15.17 -22.29 9.52
N VAL A 191 14.06 -21.59 9.81
CA VAL A 191 12.96 -22.11 10.62
C VAL A 191 11.78 -22.54 9.76
N GLN A 192 11.00 -23.49 10.26
CA GLN A 192 9.71 -23.87 9.70
C GLN A 192 8.71 -24.04 10.84
N TRP A 193 7.47 -23.62 10.62
CA TRP A 193 6.39 -23.82 11.58
C TRP A 193 5.76 -25.20 11.39
N GLY A 194 5.52 -25.91 12.49
CA GLY A 194 4.79 -27.17 12.49
C GLY A 194 4.81 -27.86 13.85
N VAL A 195 4.36 -29.12 13.85
CA VAL A 195 4.29 -29.94 15.07
C VAL A 195 5.69 -30.39 15.46
N MET A 196 6.07 -30.08 16.70
CA MET A 196 7.34 -30.46 17.31
C MET A 196 7.36 -31.94 17.71
N LYS A 197 8.55 -32.57 17.72
CA LYS A 197 8.70 -33.99 18.11
C LYS A 197 8.75 -34.21 19.63
N PHE A 198 9.19 -33.21 20.41
CA PHE A 198 9.60 -33.39 21.81
C PHE A 198 8.81 -32.57 22.86
N SER A 199 7.82 -31.79 22.46
CA SER A 199 6.99 -31.04 23.43
C SER A 199 5.86 -31.92 23.96
N VAL A 200 6.04 -32.50 25.14
CA VAL A 200 4.94 -33.07 25.93
C VAL A 200 4.94 -32.39 27.30
N GLU A 201 4.78 -31.06 27.29
CA GLU A 201 4.14 -30.42 28.43
C GLU A 201 2.64 -30.76 28.33
N GLU A 202 2.09 -31.36 29.39
CA GLU A 202 0.65 -31.66 29.55
C GLU A 202 -0.01 -32.68 28.59
N GLY A 203 0.75 -33.41 27.75
CA GLY A 203 0.19 -34.45 26.88
C GLY A 203 -0.42 -33.96 25.56
N VAL A 204 -0.42 -32.65 25.30
CA VAL A 204 -0.95 -32.04 24.06
C VAL A 204 0.21 -31.64 23.15
N PRO A 205 0.21 -32.02 21.86
CA PRO A 205 1.27 -31.62 20.94
C PRO A 205 1.27 -30.10 20.69
N HIS A 206 2.43 -29.46 20.71
CA HIS A 206 2.58 -28.03 20.41
C HIS A 206 3.02 -27.77 18.96
N CYS A 207 2.58 -26.63 18.42
CA CYS A 207 3.04 -26.13 17.12
C CYS A 207 3.88 -24.87 17.27
N SER A 208 5.13 -24.91 16.80
CA SER A 208 6.05 -23.78 16.92
C SER A 208 7.02 -23.68 15.75
N PHE A 209 7.70 -22.56 15.63
CA PHE A 209 8.86 -22.40 14.76
C PHE A 209 10.07 -23.14 15.32
N SER A 210 10.69 -23.98 14.49
CA SER A 210 11.86 -24.75 14.88
C SER A 210 12.88 -24.88 13.76
N ALA A 211 14.16 -24.95 14.15
CA ALA A 211 15.26 -25.28 13.26
C ALA A 211 15.34 -26.81 12.98
N GLN A 212 14.75 -27.63 13.84
CA GLN A 212 14.67 -29.09 13.70
C GLN A 212 13.50 -29.55 12.82
N PRO A 213 13.52 -30.78 12.27
CA PRO A 213 12.43 -31.34 11.46
C PRO A 213 11.05 -31.33 12.14
N VAL A 214 10.14 -30.48 11.64
CA VAL A 214 8.74 -30.39 12.08
C VAL A 214 7.80 -31.21 11.19
N LYS A 215 6.70 -31.71 11.77
CA LYS A 215 5.63 -32.40 11.03
C LYS A 215 4.49 -31.43 10.68
N LYS A 216 3.75 -31.73 9.61
CA LYS A 216 2.54 -30.95 9.27
C LYS A 216 1.44 -31.24 10.32
N PRO A 217 0.70 -30.22 10.77
CA PRO A 217 -0.45 -30.43 11.64
C PRO A 217 -1.52 -31.26 10.93
N LYS A 218 -2.18 -32.14 11.69
CA LYS A 218 -3.29 -32.98 11.21
C LYS A 218 -4.62 -32.28 11.49
N VAL A 219 -5.52 -32.34 10.52
CA VAL A 219 -6.87 -31.79 10.66
C VAL A 219 -7.62 -32.56 11.76
N GLY A 220 -8.30 -31.83 12.65
CA GLY A 220 -9.08 -32.42 13.75
C GLY A 220 -8.27 -32.75 15.02
N THR A 221 -6.96 -32.48 15.04
CA THR A 221 -6.14 -32.60 16.26
C THR A 221 -6.02 -31.24 16.95
N ARG A 222 -6.20 -31.20 18.27
CA ARG A 222 -5.96 -29.99 19.06
C ARG A 222 -4.45 -29.83 19.27
N TYR A 223 -3.94 -28.67 18.93
CA TYR A 223 -2.57 -28.25 19.20
C TYR A 223 -2.60 -27.03 20.12
N LEU A 224 -1.59 -26.92 20.97
CA LEU A 224 -1.30 -25.72 21.75
C LEU A 224 -0.31 -24.81 20.98
#